data_AF-A0A1Y3MYV9-F1
#
_entry.id   AF-A0A1Y3MYV9-F1
#
_cell.length_a   1.000
_cell.length_b   1.000
_cell.length_c   1.000
_cell.angle_alpha   90.00
_cell.angle_beta   90.00
_cell.angle_gamma   90.00
#
_symmetry.space_group_name_H-M   'P 1'
#
loop_
_entity.id
_entity.type
_entity.pdbx_description
1 polymer ?
#
loop_
_entity_poly.entity_id
_entity_poly.type
_entity_poly.pdbx_seq_one_letter_code
_entity_poly.pdbx_strand_id
1 'polypeptide(L)'
;MKGLYFYLFIGLIVNFILITINAKNISLDTANEKNSTVTLENKNENESNETNKVVDFVIDQIHQLIVDNVDTYKKPEILEKMEKEDSFRKRDQAIEYLLDYGDSSLVYPISTFHNITVLYAYLSSDVVETVKSLPHVKYCAEEKYYESASDPTIDFIKENTHWKNVGVTNDAPLYLSVVSQGRFDESVNGKYDNNYYYPSTAGEGVDIFIFDNGFDFTHDEFSNTDERTVKCIFRVKDGKLYKPLNEKICYHEEKRSHGTMVSTTAGGRISGAAKKANVYGVVFDEFNMANKAASLQYNKDNLFGPNKAIFNFSHGKSMEYDPNKIIDYDREYELINALTEEGAIFFASAGNDSELEYTVDDGSNRGKGVDIYAPYSVSINYNDEKGVEMSDKVIKGTSFSSPLVAGIVATILSENKNINFNKERMLAYLNEIGFHDIIEGVPEGAPNLFINNGNHMVYDENGNVKWDYPVDDQQIEKIVNDNEPYVWRKWNGLFPSNVISTINSDGKTLLVGRIAYKNGIHCGYVDLKSKK
;
A
#
# COMPACT_ATOMS: atom_id res chain seq x y z
N MET A 1 -1.14 -21.77 27.52
CA MET A 1 -0.67 -22.53 26.34
C MET A 1 -0.50 -21.52 25.22
N LYS A 2 0.70 -21.37 24.65
CA LYS A 2 0.92 -20.42 23.53
C LYS A 2 0.43 -21.08 22.25
N GLY A 3 -0.54 -20.46 21.58
CA GLY A 3 -0.96 -20.84 20.23
C GLY A 3 0.10 -20.39 19.23
N LEU A 4 0.69 -21.34 18.50
CA LEU A 4 1.68 -21.06 17.47
C LEU A 4 0.96 -20.63 16.19
N TYR A 5 0.78 -19.32 15.99
CA TYR A 5 0.19 -18.82 14.75
C TYR A 5 1.22 -18.83 13.62
N PHE A 6 0.98 -19.71 12.65
CA PHE A 6 1.78 -19.85 11.43
C PHE A 6 1.65 -18.58 10.57
N TYR A 7 2.69 -17.75 10.55
CA TYR A 7 2.85 -16.77 9.47
C TYR A 7 3.32 -17.52 8.22
N LEU A 8 2.36 -17.84 7.36
CA LEU A 8 2.64 -18.46 6.06
C LEU A 8 3.19 -17.39 5.09
N PHE A 9 4.44 -16.98 5.31
CA PHE A 9 5.19 -16.24 4.30
C PHE A 9 5.27 -17.14 3.06
N ILE A 10 4.68 -16.71 1.93
CA ILE A 10 4.94 -17.34 0.62
C ILE A 10 6.29 -16.81 0.08
N GLY A 11 7.30 -16.81 0.95
CA GLY A 11 8.65 -17.17 0.54
C GLY A 11 8.61 -18.66 0.25
N LEU A 12 8.22 -19.02 -0.98
CA LEU A 12 8.21 -20.41 -1.46
C LEU A 12 9.53 -21.07 -1.08
N ILE A 13 9.47 -22.10 -0.24
CA ILE A 13 10.63 -22.76 0.39
C ILE A 13 11.70 -23.09 -0.67
N VAL A 14 12.71 -22.22 -0.78
CA VAL A 14 13.91 -22.43 -1.58
C VAL A 14 14.97 -22.97 -0.62
N ASN A 15 15.07 -24.29 -0.52
CA ASN A 15 16.05 -24.94 0.35
C ASN A 15 17.46 -24.75 -0.20
N PHE A 16 18.10 -23.65 0.16
CA PHE A 16 19.55 -23.53 0.12
C PHE A 16 20.16 -24.39 1.23
N ILE A 17 21.36 -24.90 0.97
CA ILE A 17 22.02 -25.91 1.78
C ILE A 17 23.48 -25.52 2.05
N LEU A 18 23.86 -25.62 3.32
CA LEU A 18 25.22 -25.47 3.82
C LEU A 18 25.93 -26.84 3.82
N ILE A 19 26.98 -26.95 3.02
CA ILE A 19 27.77 -28.17 2.84
C ILE A 19 29.13 -27.96 3.51
N THR A 20 29.40 -28.69 4.59
CA THR A 20 30.66 -28.62 5.32
C THR A 20 31.64 -29.67 4.80
N ILE A 21 32.74 -29.22 4.21
CA ILE A 21 33.83 -30.06 3.69
C ILE A 21 34.96 -30.14 4.73
N ASN A 22 35.61 -31.30 4.83
CA ASN A 22 36.80 -31.53 5.65
C ASN A 22 37.98 -31.92 4.75
N ALA A 23 38.78 -30.93 4.37
CA ALA A 23 39.98 -31.11 3.57
C ALA A 23 41.14 -31.57 4.47
N LYS A 24 41.18 -32.88 4.79
CA LYS A 24 42.30 -33.47 5.53
C LYS A 24 43.14 -34.36 4.61
N ASN A 25 44.43 -34.04 4.51
CA ASN A 25 45.38 -34.75 3.66
C ASN A 25 45.36 -36.28 3.87
N ILE A 26 45.01 -37.00 2.82
CA ILE A 26 45.31 -38.42 2.63
C ILE A 26 46.07 -38.51 1.31
N SER A 27 47.24 -39.17 1.36
CA SER A 27 48.12 -39.38 0.21
C SER A 27 47.36 -39.89 -1.01
N LEU A 28 47.41 -39.16 -2.13
CA LEU A 28 47.08 -39.71 -3.44
C LEU A 28 48.04 -40.86 -3.74
N ASP A 29 47.50 -42.07 -3.88
CA ASP A 29 48.30 -43.29 -4.02
C ASP A 29 48.93 -43.33 -5.42
N THR A 30 50.24 -43.10 -5.48
CA THR A 30 50.99 -42.87 -6.73
C THR A 30 51.45 -44.18 -7.34
N ALA A 31 50.53 -44.89 -8.00
CA ALA A 31 50.83 -46.09 -8.77
C ALA A 31 50.79 -45.83 -10.29
N ASN A 32 51.97 -45.86 -10.91
CA ASN A 32 52.24 -45.76 -12.36
C ASN A 32 52.11 -44.36 -13.01
N GLU A 33 53.20 -43.58 -12.95
CA GLU A 33 54.02 -43.38 -14.16
C GLU A 33 55.47 -42.98 -13.81
N LYS A 34 56.42 -43.26 -14.70
CA LYS A 34 57.87 -43.10 -14.46
C LYS A 34 58.45 -41.87 -15.16
N ASN A 35 59.41 -41.23 -14.50
CA ASN A 35 60.33 -40.20 -15.00
C ASN A 35 59.63 -38.86 -15.33
N SER A 36 59.99 -37.74 -14.71
CA SER A 36 61.35 -37.19 -14.70
C SER A 36 61.62 -36.26 -13.51
N THR A 37 62.89 -36.13 -13.13
CA THR A 37 63.39 -35.33 -11.99
C THR A 37 63.36 -33.80 -12.21
N VAL A 38 62.90 -33.04 -11.20
CA VAL A 38 63.59 -31.85 -10.66
C VAL A 38 63.36 -31.81 -9.14
N THR A 39 64.37 -31.34 -8.38
CA THR A 39 64.41 -31.35 -6.91
C THR A 39 64.45 -29.93 -6.33
N LEU A 40 64.01 -29.79 -5.07
CA LEU A 40 64.31 -28.75 -4.06
C LEU A 40 63.21 -27.72 -3.70
N GLU A 41 62.55 -28.06 -2.59
CA GLU A 41 62.18 -27.22 -1.44
C GLU A 41 61.80 -25.74 -1.63
N ASN A 42 60.52 -25.45 -1.34
CA ASN A 42 60.21 -24.50 -0.27
C ASN A 42 59.00 -25.01 0.55
N LYS A 43 59.20 -25.26 1.84
CA LYS A 43 58.12 -25.72 2.75
C LYS A 43 57.39 -24.51 3.30
N ASN A 44 56.19 -24.24 2.79
CA ASN A 44 55.02 -23.66 3.49
C ASN A 44 53.83 -23.35 2.55
N GLU A 45 53.98 -23.42 1.22
CA GLU A 45 52.88 -23.11 0.27
C GLU A 45 51.96 -24.31 -0.07
N ASN A 46 52.36 -25.54 0.27
CA ASN A 46 51.66 -26.76 -0.21
C ASN A 46 50.30 -27.04 0.46
N GLU A 47 50.12 -26.73 1.76
CA GLU A 47 48.85 -27.05 2.46
C GLU A 47 47.65 -26.24 1.91
N SER A 48 47.88 -24.98 1.54
CA SER A 48 46.88 -24.13 0.87
C SER A 48 46.49 -24.70 -0.50
N ASN A 49 47.49 -25.09 -1.29
CA ASN A 49 47.31 -25.53 -2.68
C ASN A 49 46.68 -26.93 -2.78
N GLU A 50 46.91 -27.83 -1.82
CA GLU A 50 46.21 -29.11 -1.74
C GLU A 50 44.78 -28.97 -1.18
N THR A 51 44.58 -28.08 -0.19
CA THR A 51 43.25 -27.81 0.38
C THR A 51 42.28 -27.28 -0.68
N ASN A 52 42.71 -26.29 -1.48
CA ASN A 52 41.89 -25.70 -2.53
C ASN A 52 41.49 -26.76 -3.58
N LYS A 53 42.43 -27.59 -4.05
CA LYS A 53 42.12 -28.67 -5.01
C LYS A 53 41.05 -29.66 -4.53
N VAL A 54 41.00 -29.96 -3.24
CA VAL A 54 39.94 -30.83 -2.68
C VAL A 54 38.59 -30.10 -2.64
N VAL A 55 38.59 -28.79 -2.34
CA VAL A 55 37.39 -27.96 -2.37
C VAL A 55 36.86 -27.80 -3.80
N ASP A 56 37.72 -27.44 -4.75
CA ASP A 56 37.39 -27.28 -6.18
C ASP A 56 36.81 -28.57 -6.77
N PHE A 57 37.45 -29.72 -6.50
CA PHE A 57 36.98 -31.03 -6.94
C PHE A 57 35.59 -31.41 -6.39
N VAL A 58 35.27 -31.01 -5.16
CA VAL A 58 33.94 -31.24 -4.57
C VAL A 58 32.92 -30.24 -5.10
N ILE A 59 33.31 -28.99 -5.37
CA ILE A 59 32.48 -27.99 -6.06
C ILE A 59 32.07 -28.52 -7.45
N ASP A 60 33.02 -29.00 -8.25
CA ASP A 60 32.77 -29.56 -9.58
C ASP A 60 31.79 -30.76 -9.53
N GLN A 61 31.97 -31.68 -8.58
CA GLN A 61 31.06 -32.80 -8.39
C GLN A 61 29.64 -32.37 -8.03
N ILE A 62 29.50 -31.42 -7.09
CA ILE A 62 28.18 -30.90 -6.70
C ILE A 62 27.54 -30.13 -7.86
N HIS A 63 28.32 -29.32 -8.58
CA HIS A 63 27.85 -28.59 -9.76
C HIS A 63 27.29 -29.54 -10.82
N GLN A 64 28.04 -30.59 -11.18
CA GLN A 64 27.58 -31.58 -12.15
C GLN A 64 26.34 -32.33 -11.66
N LEU A 65 26.26 -32.69 -10.37
CA LEU A 65 25.07 -33.30 -9.79
C LEU A 65 23.83 -32.40 -9.85
N ILE A 66 23.98 -31.08 -9.71
CA ILE A 66 22.88 -30.12 -9.90
C ILE A 66 22.42 -30.12 -11.36
N VAL A 67 23.36 -29.99 -12.31
CA VAL A 67 23.09 -29.94 -13.76
C VAL A 67 22.46 -31.23 -14.28
N ASP A 68 22.92 -32.40 -13.81
CA ASP A 68 22.41 -33.71 -14.25
C ASP A 68 21.01 -34.03 -13.69
N ASN A 69 20.53 -33.31 -12.67
CA ASN A 69 19.28 -33.58 -11.96
C ASN A 69 18.34 -32.36 -11.92
N VAL A 70 18.42 -31.43 -12.87
CA VAL A 70 17.59 -30.21 -12.95
C VAL A 70 16.08 -30.53 -12.89
N ASP A 71 15.65 -31.66 -13.44
CA ASP A 71 14.26 -32.13 -13.44
C ASP A 71 13.72 -32.54 -12.05
N THR A 72 14.61 -32.82 -11.10
CA THR A 72 14.24 -33.10 -9.69
C THR A 72 13.88 -31.85 -8.89
N TYR A 73 14.14 -30.65 -9.43
CA TYR A 73 13.85 -29.39 -8.76
C TYR A 73 12.38 -28.99 -8.93
N LYS A 74 11.73 -28.62 -7.84
CA LYS A 74 10.37 -28.02 -7.87
C LYS A 74 10.31 -26.68 -8.61
N LYS A 75 11.47 -26.04 -8.81
CA LYS A 75 11.66 -24.72 -9.42
C LYS A 75 13.00 -24.64 -10.18
N PRO A 76 13.11 -25.28 -11.36
CA PRO A 76 14.34 -25.23 -12.16
C PRO A 76 14.67 -23.80 -12.64
N GLU A 77 13.67 -22.91 -12.74
CA GLU A 77 13.86 -21.52 -13.16
C GLU A 77 14.77 -20.69 -12.20
N ILE A 78 14.97 -21.17 -10.97
CA ILE A 78 15.92 -20.56 -10.02
C ILE A 78 17.37 -20.84 -10.45
N LEU A 79 17.67 -22.03 -10.96
CA LEU A 79 19.01 -22.39 -11.45
C LEU A 79 19.36 -21.54 -12.69
N GLU A 80 18.45 -21.48 -13.66
CA GLU A 80 18.60 -20.61 -14.84
C GLU A 80 18.83 -19.15 -14.46
N LYS A 81 18.11 -18.65 -13.44
CA LYS A 81 18.29 -17.29 -12.92
C LYS A 81 19.68 -17.08 -12.31
N MET A 82 20.18 -18.02 -11.51
CA MET A 82 21.51 -17.95 -10.88
C MET A 82 22.63 -17.91 -11.93
N GLU A 83 22.59 -18.79 -12.94
CA GLU A 83 23.56 -18.80 -14.04
C GLU A 83 23.48 -17.53 -14.90
N LYS A 84 22.25 -17.10 -15.23
CA LYS A 84 22.02 -15.92 -16.06
C LYS A 84 22.52 -14.65 -15.37
N GLU A 85 22.24 -14.48 -14.08
CA GLU A 85 22.75 -13.36 -13.28
C GLU A 85 24.28 -13.37 -13.22
N ASP A 86 24.92 -14.52 -12.95
CA ASP A 86 26.39 -14.62 -12.98
C ASP A 86 26.97 -14.25 -14.36
N SER A 87 26.35 -14.70 -15.45
CA SER A 87 26.78 -14.34 -16.80
C SER A 87 26.65 -12.85 -17.12
N PHE A 88 25.72 -12.13 -16.47
CA PHE A 88 25.59 -10.67 -16.59
C PHE A 88 26.60 -9.95 -15.69
N ARG A 89 26.80 -10.42 -14.46
CA ARG A 89 27.81 -9.89 -13.51
C ARG A 89 29.23 -10.00 -14.08
N LYS A 90 29.55 -11.10 -14.79
CA LYS A 90 30.83 -11.27 -15.52
C LYS A 90 31.00 -10.33 -16.72
N ARG A 91 29.96 -9.57 -17.13
CA ARG A 91 29.99 -8.55 -18.20
C ARG A 91 29.97 -7.12 -17.66
N ASP A 92 29.16 -6.84 -16.64
CA ASP A 92 29.17 -5.56 -15.92
C ASP A 92 30.30 -5.54 -14.88
N GLN A 93 31.42 -4.90 -15.22
CA GLN A 93 32.62 -4.73 -14.37
C GLN A 93 32.39 -3.87 -13.09
N ALA A 94 31.15 -3.77 -12.60
CA ALA A 94 30.71 -2.85 -11.54
C ALA A 94 30.54 -3.52 -10.16
N ILE A 95 30.58 -4.85 -10.07
CA ILE A 95 30.46 -5.59 -8.81
C ILE A 95 31.81 -6.22 -8.46
N GLU A 96 32.52 -5.60 -7.53
CA GLU A 96 33.75 -6.14 -6.94
C GLU A 96 33.39 -6.93 -5.67
N TYR A 97 33.55 -8.25 -5.70
CA TYR A 97 33.36 -9.09 -4.53
C TYR A 97 34.57 -8.97 -3.58
N LEU A 98 34.30 -8.84 -2.28
CA LEU A 98 35.35 -8.79 -1.24
C LEU A 98 36.05 -10.14 -1.01
N LEU A 99 35.55 -11.22 -1.61
CA LEU A 99 36.07 -12.58 -1.53
C LEU A 99 35.94 -13.23 -2.91
N ASP A 100 36.83 -14.19 -3.20
CA ASP A 100 36.70 -15.07 -4.35
C ASP A 100 35.71 -16.20 -4.03
N TYR A 101 34.72 -16.37 -4.91
CA TYR A 101 33.66 -17.38 -4.81
C TYR A 101 33.78 -18.47 -5.88
N GLY A 102 34.85 -18.45 -6.70
CA GLY A 102 35.06 -19.42 -7.78
C GLY A 102 34.11 -19.25 -8.97
N ASP A 103 34.20 -20.19 -9.92
CA ASP A 103 33.51 -20.07 -11.22
C ASP A 103 32.04 -20.54 -11.23
N SER A 104 31.64 -21.37 -10.26
CA SER A 104 30.31 -21.99 -10.21
C SER A 104 29.29 -21.11 -9.48
N SER A 105 28.28 -20.65 -10.21
CA SER A 105 27.16 -19.88 -9.67
C SER A 105 26.14 -20.72 -8.87
N LEU A 106 26.17 -22.04 -9.02
CA LEU A 106 25.21 -22.99 -8.42
C LEU A 106 25.66 -23.54 -7.06
N VAL A 107 26.97 -23.57 -6.83
CA VAL A 107 27.62 -24.01 -5.60
C VAL A 107 28.98 -23.32 -5.47
N TYR A 108 29.21 -22.63 -4.35
CA TYR A 108 30.41 -21.81 -4.11
C TYR A 108 30.81 -21.77 -2.62
N PRO A 109 32.10 -21.53 -2.28
CA PRO A 109 32.57 -21.45 -0.90
C PRO A 109 32.20 -20.10 -0.26
N ILE A 110 31.61 -20.14 0.94
CA ILE A 110 31.22 -18.92 1.68
C ILE A 110 32.04 -18.69 2.96
N SER A 111 32.78 -19.71 3.42
CA SER A 111 33.66 -19.61 4.58
C SER A 111 34.69 -20.72 4.57
N THR A 112 35.97 -20.38 4.77
CA THR A 112 37.04 -21.35 5.03
C THR A 112 37.74 -20.98 6.32
N PHE A 113 37.80 -21.92 7.27
CA PHE A 113 38.50 -21.74 8.54
C PHE A 113 39.25 -23.02 8.90
N HIS A 114 40.58 -22.91 8.99
CA HIS A 114 41.48 -24.06 9.04
C HIS A 114 41.22 -25.01 7.86
N ASN A 115 40.96 -26.28 8.13
CA ASN A 115 40.74 -27.34 7.13
C ASN A 115 39.24 -27.60 6.85
N ILE A 116 38.37 -26.66 7.23
CA ILE A 116 36.92 -26.76 7.04
C ILE A 116 36.48 -25.63 6.11
N THR A 117 35.85 -26.01 5.00
CA THR A 117 35.20 -25.08 4.07
C THR A 117 33.69 -25.34 4.08
N VAL A 118 32.91 -24.26 4.12
CA VAL A 118 31.45 -24.29 3.98
C VAL A 118 31.12 -23.82 2.56
N LEU A 119 30.51 -24.69 1.77
CA LEU A 119 29.87 -24.32 0.50
C LEU A 119 28.41 -23.98 0.73
N TYR A 120 27.88 -23.10 -0.11
CA TYR A 120 26.48 -22.75 -0.21
C TYR A 120 25.97 -23.20 -1.58
N ALA A 121 24.86 -23.96 -1.61
CA ALA A 121 24.30 -24.51 -2.85
C ALA A 121 22.77 -24.55 -2.80
N TYR A 122 22.11 -24.49 -3.98
CA TYR A 122 20.68 -24.78 -4.10
C TYR A 122 20.48 -26.23 -4.55
N LEU A 123 20.02 -27.11 -3.65
CA LEU A 123 19.90 -28.54 -3.91
C LEU A 123 18.44 -29.03 -3.88
N SER A 124 18.08 -29.92 -4.80
CA SER A 124 16.84 -30.70 -4.70
C SER A 124 16.97 -31.79 -3.63
N SER A 125 15.84 -32.27 -3.12
CA SER A 125 15.77 -33.35 -2.12
C SER A 125 16.56 -34.60 -2.52
N ASP A 126 16.56 -34.94 -3.81
CA ASP A 126 17.21 -36.14 -4.35
C ASP A 126 18.73 -35.96 -4.48
N VAL A 127 19.18 -34.73 -4.78
CA VAL A 127 20.61 -34.38 -4.83
C VAL A 127 21.21 -34.32 -3.41
N VAL A 128 20.44 -33.90 -2.38
CA VAL A 128 20.95 -33.80 -0.98
C VAL A 128 21.59 -35.09 -0.48
N GLU A 129 20.92 -36.24 -0.66
CA GLU A 129 21.42 -37.53 -0.15
C GLU A 129 22.66 -38.00 -0.91
N THR A 130 22.74 -37.71 -2.21
CA THR A 130 23.94 -37.98 -3.01
C THR A 130 25.11 -37.11 -2.53
N VAL A 131 24.89 -35.81 -2.32
CA VAL A 131 25.90 -34.86 -1.81
C VAL A 131 26.39 -35.24 -0.40
N LYS A 132 25.49 -35.70 0.49
CA LYS A 132 25.87 -36.24 1.82
C LYS A 132 26.82 -37.45 1.75
N SER A 133 26.78 -38.20 0.66
CA SER A 133 27.61 -39.40 0.47
C SER A 133 28.98 -39.14 -0.18
N LEU A 134 29.22 -37.92 -0.68
CA LEU A 134 30.46 -37.58 -1.37
C LEU A 134 31.68 -37.63 -0.43
N PRO A 135 32.86 -38.07 -0.92
CA PRO A 135 34.10 -37.94 -0.18
C PRO A 135 34.32 -36.50 0.29
N HIS A 136 34.93 -36.36 1.48
CA HIS A 136 35.22 -35.07 2.14
C HIS A 136 34.01 -34.25 2.62
N VAL A 137 32.76 -34.51 2.17
CA VAL A 137 31.57 -33.91 2.76
C VAL A 137 31.34 -34.50 4.16
N LYS A 138 31.40 -33.63 5.17
CA LYS A 138 31.23 -33.97 6.60
C LYS A 138 29.80 -33.75 7.09
N TYR A 139 29.13 -32.74 6.55
CA TYR A 139 27.78 -32.35 6.95
C TYR A 139 27.10 -31.59 5.82
N CYS A 140 25.78 -31.69 5.75
CA CYS A 140 24.94 -31.10 4.72
C CYS A 140 23.60 -30.75 5.37
N ALA A 141 23.30 -29.45 5.52
CA ALA A 141 22.12 -28.98 6.25
C ALA A 141 21.38 -27.88 5.49
N GLU A 142 20.05 -27.91 5.63
CA GLU A 142 19.17 -26.83 5.21
C GLU A 142 19.55 -25.52 5.91
N GLU A 143 19.51 -24.42 5.15
CA GLU A 143 19.71 -23.06 5.65
C GLU A 143 18.68 -22.69 6.73
N LYS A 144 19.10 -21.92 7.73
CA LYS A 144 18.25 -21.49 8.85
C LYS A 144 18.16 -19.97 8.89
N TYR A 145 17.07 -19.48 8.31
CA TYR A 145 16.70 -18.08 8.39
C TYR A 145 16.40 -17.68 9.85
N TYR A 146 17.03 -16.60 10.28
CA TYR A 146 16.72 -15.93 11.54
C TYR A 146 15.67 -14.86 11.27
N GLU A 147 14.58 -14.83 12.04
CA GLU A 147 13.64 -13.71 12.02
C GLU A 147 14.24 -12.53 12.81
N SER A 148 14.05 -11.31 12.30
CA SER A 148 14.32 -10.10 13.09
C SER A 148 13.39 -10.08 14.31
N ALA A 149 13.84 -9.54 15.43
CA ALA A 149 12.93 -9.16 16.50
C ALA A 149 11.87 -8.21 15.92
N SER A 150 10.60 -8.45 16.24
CA SER A 150 9.51 -7.58 15.84
C SER A 150 9.63 -6.23 16.57
N ASP A 151 9.28 -5.15 15.87
CA ASP A 151 9.16 -3.83 16.49
C ASP A 151 7.88 -3.82 17.34
N PRO A 152 7.96 -3.60 18.67
CA PRO A 152 6.79 -3.59 19.55
C PRO A 152 5.74 -2.56 19.14
N THR A 153 6.15 -1.47 18.48
CA THR A 153 5.27 -0.43 17.92
C THR A 153 4.43 -1.00 16.78
N ILE A 154 5.05 -1.77 15.89
CA ILE A 154 4.39 -2.40 14.75
C ILE A 154 3.44 -3.51 15.21
N ASP A 155 3.83 -4.31 16.19
CA ASP A 155 2.96 -5.31 16.79
C ASP A 155 1.75 -4.66 17.48
N PHE A 156 1.96 -3.57 18.24
CA PHE A 156 0.87 -2.80 18.86
C PHE A 156 -0.10 -2.23 17.81
N ILE A 157 0.40 -1.64 16.72
CA ILE A 157 -0.45 -1.15 15.63
C ILE A 157 -1.21 -2.31 14.99
N LYS A 158 -0.58 -3.44 14.69
CA LYS A 158 -1.26 -4.63 14.14
C LYS A 158 -2.39 -5.14 15.03
N GLU A 159 -2.16 -5.21 16.33
CA GLU A 159 -3.14 -5.70 17.30
C GLU A 159 -4.39 -4.82 17.36
N ASN A 160 -4.23 -3.48 17.32
CA ASN A 160 -5.34 -2.53 17.42
C ASN A 160 -6.01 -2.21 16.07
N THR A 161 -5.26 -2.14 14.95
CA THR A 161 -5.81 -1.88 13.60
C THR A 161 -6.40 -3.11 12.92
N HIS A 162 -5.99 -4.31 13.36
CA HIS A 162 -6.22 -5.59 12.69
C HIS A 162 -5.69 -5.68 11.24
N TRP A 163 -4.79 -4.79 10.82
CA TRP A 163 -4.12 -4.88 9.52
C TRP A 163 -3.23 -6.12 9.46
N LYS A 164 -3.25 -6.86 8.33
CA LYS A 164 -2.41 -8.06 8.13
C LYS A 164 -0.92 -7.75 8.31
N ASN A 165 -0.47 -6.63 7.77
CA ASN A 165 0.88 -6.09 7.92
C ASN A 165 0.85 -4.55 7.91
N VAL A 166 1.86 -3.93 8.50
CA VAL A 166 2.03 -2.46 8.58
C VAL A 166 3.21 -2.06 7.70
N GLY A 167 2.98 -1.14 6.77
CA GLY A 167 4.02 -0.36 6.12
C GLY A 167 4.24 0.95 6.89
N VAL A 168 5.45 1.48 6.82
CA VAL A 168 5.83 2.75 7.47
C VAL A 168 6.44 3.68 6.42
N THR A 169 6.19 4.98 6.57
CA THR A 169 7.04 6.04 6.00
C THR A 169 7.56 6.83 7.18
N ASN A 170 8.87 6.73 7.42
CA ASN A 170 9.52 7.45 8.51
C ASN A 170 9.60 8.93 8.16
N ASP A 171 9.51 9.80 9.17
CA ASP A 171 9.60 11.26 9.01
C ASP A 171 8.69 11.79 7.89
N ALA A 172 7.46 11.26 7.83
CA ALA A 172 6.48 11.60 6.82
C ALA A 172 6.00 13.06 6.97
N PRO A 173 5.65 13.73 5.85
CA PRO A 173 5.01 15.03 5.90
C PRO A 173 3.74 15.05 6.78
N LEU A 174 3.51 16.19 7.46
CA LEU A 174 2.46 16.35 8.48
C LEU A 174 1.06 15.85 8.05
N TYR A 175 0.67 16.07 6.79
CA TYR A 175 -0.65 15.65 6.28
C TYR A 175 -0.82 14.13 6.15
N LEU A 176 0.27 13.35 6.14
CA LEU A 176 0.22 11.89 6.20
C LEU A 176 0.27 11.40 7.66
N SER A 177 1.16 11.95 8.49
CA SER A 177 1.27 11.51 9.89
C SER A 177 0.01 11.85 10.70
N VAL A 178 -0.63 13.00 10.47
CA VAL A 178 -1.83 13.42 11.22
C VAL A 178 -3.07 12.56 10.94
N VAL A 179 -3.16 11.95 9.76
CA VAL A 179 -4.28 11.05 9.37
C VAL A 179 -4.00 9.59 9.76
N SER A 180 -2.96 9.36 10.57
CA SER A 180 -2.37 8.04 10.86
C SER A 180 -1.86 7.93 12.31
N GLN A 181 -2.36 8.79 13.20
CA GLN A 181 -2.11 8.71 14.64
C GLN A 181 -3.35 9.16 15.42
N GLY A 182 -3.33 8.99 16.74
CA GLY A 182 -4.41 9.48 17.62
C GLY A 182 -4.47 11.01 17.67
N ARG A 183 -5.44 11.59 18.39
CA ARG A 183 -5.44 13.03 18.68
C ARG A 183 -4.19 13.37 19.49
N PHE A 184 -3.39 14.30 18.98
CA PHE A 184 -2.22 14.81 19.68
C PHE A 184 -2.56 16.07 20.48
N ASP A 185 -2.28 16.03 21.77
CA ASP A 185 -2.33 17.15 22.70
C ASP A 185 -0.99 17.21 23.45
N GLU A 186 -0.23 18.29 23.27
CA GLU A 186 1.08 18.48 23.91
C GLU A 186 1.01 18.48 25.45
N SER A 187 -0.18 18.69 26.04
CA SER A 187 -0.39 18.63 27.49
C SER A 187 -0.66 17.21 28.04
N VAL A 188 -0.78 16.20 27.17
CA VAL A 188 -1.08 14.80 27.54
C VAL A 188 -0.13 13.81 26.85
N ASN A 189 0.42 14.17 25.68
CA ASN A 189 1.28 13.33 24.86
C ASN A 189 2.75 13.74 24.95
N GLY A 190 3.65 12.77 25.18
CA GLY A 190 5.08 13.04 25.36
C GLY A 190 5.87 13.34 24.08
N LYS A 191 5.36 12.93 22.92
CA LYS A 191 5.91 13.29 21.60
C LYS A 191 4.86 13.11 20.50
N TYR A 192 4.93 13.95 19.48
CA TYR A 192 4.22 13.75 18.22
C TYR A 192 4.93 12.65 17.41
N ASP A 193 4.18 11.80 16.69
CA ASP A 193 4.78 10.84 15.75
C ASP A 193 4.82 11.43 14.34
N ASN A 194 6.01 11.56 13.75
CA ASN A 194 6.14 12.02 12.37
C ASN A 194 5.94 10.88 11.35
N ASN A 195 5.79 9.63 11.78
CA ASN A 195 5.65 8.50 10.87
C ASN A 195 4.23 8.38 10.29
N TYR A 196 4.14 7.89 9.06
CA TYR A 196 2.88 7.44 8.44
C TYR A 196 2.82 5.92 8.44
N TYR A 197 1.88 5.34 9.18
CA TYR A 197 1.64 3.91 9.28
C TYR A 197 0.42 3.53 8.44
N TYR A 198 0.52 2.51 7.60
CA TYR A 198 -0.56 2.11 6.68
C TYR A 198 -0.60 0.59 6.54
N PRO A 199 -1.74 -0.03 6.17
CA PRO A 199 -1.74 -1.46 5.86
C PRO A 199 -0.81 -1.72 4.68
N SER A 200 0.09 -2.71 4.76
CA SER A 200 1.14 -2.92 3.75
C SER A 200 0.60 -3.21 2.34
N THR A 201 -0.68 -3.53 2.21
CA THR A 201 -1.39 -3.60 0.92
C THR A 201 -1.39 -2.25 0.20
N ALA A 202 -1.43 -1.12 0.92
CA ALA A 202 -1.14 0.22 0.43
C ALA A 202 -1.88 0.65 -0.87
N GLY A 203 -3.09 0.13 -1.12
CA GLY A 203 -3.88 0.36 -2.32
C GLY A 203 -3.74 -0.71 -3.42
N GLU A 204 -2.93 -1.75 -3.24
CA GLU A 204 -2.63 -2.79 -4.24
C GLU A 204 -3.89 -3.42 -4.85
N GLY A 205 -4.05 -3.22 -6.16
CA GLY A 205 -5.18 -3.71 -6.96
C GLY A 205 -6.45 -2.87 -6.87
N VAL A 206 -6.36 -1.64 -6.34
CA VAL A 206 -7.39 -0.60 -6.39
C VAL A 206 -7.04 0.41 -7.50
N ASP A 207 -8.05 0.82 -8.26
CA ASP A 207 -7.92 1.71 -9.42
C ASP A 207 -8.38 3.13 -9.05
N ILE A 208 -7.45 4.09 -9.00
CA ILE A 208 -7.77 5.51 -8.75
C ILE A 208 -7.77 6.27 -10.08
N PHE A 209 -8.95 6.66 -10.53
CA PHE A 209 -9.16 7.50 -11.71
C PHE A 209 -9.14 8.98 -11.30
N ILE A 210 -8.16 9.72 -11.81
CA ILE A 210 -7.98 11.15 -11.58
C ILE A 210 -8.42 11.91 -12.83
N PHE A 211 -9.40 12.80 -12.70
CA PHE A 211 -9.92 13.63 -13.80
C PHE A 211 -9.40 15.06 -13.64
N ASP A 212 -8.46 15.47 -14.49
CA ASP A 212 -7.75 16.75 -14.34
C ASP A 212 -7.20 17.26 -15.69
N ASN A 213 -6.45 18.34 -15.70
CA ASN A 213 -6.02 19.06 -16.89
C ASN A 213 -4.66 18.61 -17.49
N GLY A 214 -3.85 17.86 -16.74
CA GLY A 214 -2.52 17.42 -17.19
C GLY A 214 -1.79 16.55 -16.17
N PHE A 215 -0.97 15.62 -16.68
CA PHE A 215 -0.25 14.62 -15.88
C PHE A 215 1.17 14.42 -16.40
N ASP A 216 2.11 14.25 -15.48
CA ASP A 216 3.51 13.87 -15.70
C ASP A 216 3.90 12.73 -14.75
N PHE A 217 3.66 11.50 -15.20
CA PHE A 217 4.02 10.26 -14.53
C PHE A 217 5.45 9.79 -14.87
N THR A 218 6.34 10.71 -15.28
CA THR A 218 7.79 10.41 -15.40
C THR A 218 8.56 10.76 -14.13
N HIS A 219 7.96 11.53 -13.22
CA HIS A 219 8.53 11.84 -11.91
C HIS A 219 8.65 10.58 -11.02
N ASP A 220 9.65 10.58 -10.13
CA ASP A 220 10.00 9.41 -9.30
C ASP A 220 8.88 8.99 -8.32
N GLU A 221 7.96 9.90 -7.98
CA GLU A 221 6.70 9.55 -7.27
C GLU A 221 5.90 8.42 -7.94
N PHE A 222 6.12 8.16 -9.23
CA PHE A 222 5.40 7.17 -10.02
C PHE A 222 6.32 6.06 -10.57
N SER A 223 7.55 5.92 -10.06
CA SER A 223 8.54 4.97 -10.60
C SER A 223 8.31 3.50 -10.24
N ASN A 224 7.51 3.18 -9.22
CA ASN A 224 7.20 1.82 -8.76
C ASN A 224 6.18 1.07 -9.67
N THR A 225 6.42 1.10 -10.97
CA THR A 225 5.55 0.47 -12.00
C THR A 225 5.68 -1.06 -12.07
N ASP A 226 6.58 -1.65 -11.29
CA ASP A 226 6.70 -3.09 -11.04
C ASP A 226 5.62 -3.61 -10.06
N GLU A 227 5.14 -2.75 -9.14
CA GLU A 227 4.09 -3.09 -8.18
C GLU A 227 2.67 -2.76 -8.66
N ARG A 228 2.53 -1.84 -9.65
CA ARG A 228 1.25 -1.23 -10.02
C ARG A 228 1.26 -0.57 -11.40
N THR A 229 0.07 -0.21 -11.90
CA THR A 229 -0.09 0.57 -13.14
C THR A 229 -0.22 2.07 -12.84
N VAL A 230 0.59 2.90 -13.50
CA VAL A 230 0.40 4.36 -13.53
C VAL A 230 0.41 4.83 -14.98
N LYS A 231 -0.70 5.41 -15.46
CA LYS A 231 -0.77 5.98 -16.82
C LYS A 231 -1.94 6.90 -17.12
N CYS A 232 -1.77 7.75 -18.12
CA CYS A 232 -2.84 8.40 -18.85
C CYS A 232 -3.64 7.38 -19.67
N ILE A 233 -4.98 7.46 -19.62
CA ILE A 233 -5.86 6.51 -20.32
C ILE A 233 -6.59 7.14 -21.52
N PHE A 234 -7.08 8.37 -21.40
CA PHE A 234 -7.67 9.14 -22.51
C PHE A 234 -7.77 10.63 -22.18
N ARG A 235 -8.00 11.43 -23.23
CA ARG A 235 -8.30 12.87 -23.17
C ARG A 235 -9.71 13.12 -23.68
N VAL A 236 -10.42 14.09 -23.12
CA VAL A 236 -11.80 14.42 -23.53
C VAL A 236 -11.95 15.91 -23.85
N LYS A 237 -12.49 16.16 -25.05
CA LYS A 237 -12.80 17.48 -25.61
C LYS A 237 -14.15 17.46 -26.29
N ASP A 238 -15.01 18.44 -26.06
CA ASP A 238 -16.33 18.56 -26.70
C ASP A 238 -17.18 17.27 -26.61
N GLY A 239 -17.09 16.55 -25.48
CA GLY A 239 -17.74 15.25 -25.27
C GLY A 239 -17.16 14.08 -26.07
N LYS A 240 -16.02 14.25 -26.76
CA LYS A 240 -15.34 13.23 -27.58
C LYS A 240 -14.08 12.74 -26.87
N LEU A 241 -13.86 11.43 -26.90
CA LEU A 241 -12.68 10.78 -26.33
C LEU A 241 -11.57 10.61 -27.36
N TYR A 242 -10.34 10.87 -26.93
CA TYR A 242 -9.13 10.77 -27.72
C TYR A 242 -8.10 9.92 -26.96
N LYS A 243 -7.38 9.04 -27.67
CA LYS A 243 -6.22 8.35 -27.07
C LYS A 243 -5.15 9.37 -26.68
N PRO A 244 -4.44 9.17 -25.56
CA PRO A 244 -3.34 10.06 -25.20
C PRO A 244 -2.19 9.88 -26.20
N LEU A 245 -1.45 10.95 -26.49
CA LEU A 245 -0.26 10.88 -27.36
C LEU A 245 0.90 10.13 -26.69
N ASN A 246 0.92 10.10 -25.36
CA ASN A 246 1.89 9.41 -24.53
C ASN A 246 1.20 8.98 -23.22
N GLU A 247 1.41 7.75 -22.77
CA GLU A 247 0.77 7.19 -21.57
C GLU A 247 1.40 7.69 -20.26
N LYS A 248 2.60 8.28 -20.26
CA LYS A 248 3.26 8.86 -19.08
C LYS A 248 3.14 10.38 -18.97
N ILE A 249 3.06 11.10 -20.10
CA ILE A 249 2.89 12.57 -20.11
C ILE A 249 1.71 12.93 -21.01
N CYS A 250 0.67 13.53 -20.45
CA CYS A 250 -0.52 13.92 -21.20
C CYS A 250 -1.13 15.22 -20.69
N TYR A 251 -1.51 16.10 -21.62
CA TYR A 251 -2.16 17.39 -21.38
C TYR A 251 -2.82 17.88 -22.69
N HIS A 252 -3.59 18.96 -22.63
CA HIS A 252 -4.31 19.50 -23.79
C HIS A 252 -3.45 20.43 -24.67
N GLU A 253 -2.91 21.51 -24.10
CA GLU A 253 -2.22 22.58 -24.85
C GLU A 253 -0.89 22.95 -24.19
N GLU A 254 -0.94 23.49 -22.98
CA GLU A 254 0.24 23.74 -22.13
C GLU A 254 0.42 22.57 -21.15
N LYS A 255 1.67 22.25 -20.80
CA LYS A 255 1.94 21.26 -19.75
C LYS A 255 1.41 21.83 -18.44
N ARG A 256 0.39 21.20 -17.86
CA ARG A 256 -0.16 21.59 -16.55
C ARG A 256 0.22 20.58 -15.49
N SER A 257 0.49 21.10 -14.29
CA SER A 257 0.98 20.30 -13.17
C SER A 257 -0.10 19.81 -12.20
N HIS A 258 -1.33 20.34 -12.27
CA HIS A 258 -2.36 20.10 -11.26
C HIS A 258 -2.75 18.61 -11.12
N GLY A 259 -3.05 17.92 -12.22
CA GLY A 259 -3.35 16.49 -12.20
C GLY A 259 -2.18 15.63 -11.70
N THR A 260 -0.94 16.02 -11.99
CA THR A 260 0.27 15.40 -11.38
C THR A 260 0.26 15.56 -9.87
N MET A 261 0.08 16.78 -9.35
CA MET A 261 0.09 17.08 -7.91
C MET A 261 -1.03 16.34 -7.16
N VAL A 262 -2.23 16.32 -7.73
CA VAL A 262 -3.39 15.55 -7.23
C VAL A 262 -3.07 14.05 -7.19
N SER A 263 -2.48 13.52 -8.26
CA SER A 263 -2.08 12.10 -8.36
C SER A 263 -0.99 11.73 -7.35
N THR A 264 -0.01 12.62 -7.11
CA THR A 264 1.04 12.43 -6.10
C THR A 264 0.42 12.32 -4.70
N THR A 265 -0.58 13.14 -4.39
CA THR A 265 -1.24 13.11 -3.07
C THR A 265 -2.03 11.82 -2.85
N ALA A 266 -2.74 11.33 -3.86
CA ALA A 266 -3.48 10.06 -3.76
C ALA A 266 -2.54 8.84 -3.65
N GLY A 267 -1.56 8.76 -4.54
CA GLY A 267 -0.78 7.54 -4.77
C GLY A 267 0.65 7.76 -5.24
N GLY A 268 1.30 8.88 -4.94
CA GLY A 268 2.76 8.97 -5.04
C GLY A 268 3.44 7.92 -4.15
N ARG A 269 4.54 7.31 -4.60
CA ARG A 269 5.26 6.30 -3.81
C ARG A 269 5.92 6.92 -2.56
N ILE A 270 6.31 8.20 -2.62
CA ILE A 270 6.95 8.92 -1.51
C ILE A 270 5.87 9.71 -0.75
N SER A 271 5.18 10.64 -1.44
CA SER A 271 4.22 11.56 -0.84
C SER A 271 2.76 11.07 -0.81
N GLY A 272 2.42 9.95 -1.46
CA GLY A 272 1.04 9.47 -1.51
C GLY A 272 0.63 8.58 -0.34
N ALA A 273 -0.67 8.60 -0.04
CA ALA A 273 -1.29 7.73 0.95
C ALA A 273 -1.41 6.27 0.47
N ALA A 274 -1.77 6.04 -0.80
CA ALA A 274 -1.93 4.72 -1.42
C ALA A 274 -0.80 4.38 -2.40
N LYS A 275 0.39 4.11 -1.86
CA LYS A 275 1.65 3.93 -2.60
C LYS A 275 1.61 2.84 -3.68
N LYS A 276 0.73 1.85 -3.56
CA LYS A 276 0.57 0.71 -4.48
C LYS A 276 -0.77 0.71 -5.24
N ALA A 277 -1.60 1.74 -5.11
CA ALA A 277 -2.80 1.87 -5.94
C ALA A 277 -2.44 2.15 -7.40
N ASN A 278 -3.22 1.58 -8.32
CA ASN A 278 -3.15 1.96 -9.73
C ASN A 278 -3.65 3.40 -9.88
N VAL A 279 -2.99 4.20 -10.71
CA VAL A 279 -3.35 5.60 -10.94
C VAL A 279 -3.57 5.86 -12.42
N TYR A 280 -4.79 6.27 -12.77
CA TYR A 280 -5.23 6.51 -14.14
C TYR A 280 -5.57 7.98 -14.37
N GLY A 281 -4.77 8.65 -15.20
CA GLY A 281 -5.00 10.05 -15.58
C GLY A 281 -5.99 10.19 -16.74
N VAL A 282 -7.06 10.96 -16.54
CA VAL A 282 -8.00 11.38 -17.58
C VAL A 282 -7.87 12.88 -17.80
N VAL A 283 -7.46 13.29 -19.00
CA VAL A 283 -7.26 14.71 -19.35
C VAL A 283 -8.58 15.35 -19.78
N PHE A 284 -9.04 16.36 -19.05
CA PHE A 284 -10.12 17.25 -19.47
C PHE A 284 -9.53 18.55 -20.03
N ASP A 285 -9.85 18.85 -21.29
CA ASP A 285 -9.61 20.17 -21.89
C ASP A 285 -10.39 21.26 -21.13
N GLU A 286 -11.61 20.91 -20.71
CA GLU A 286 -12.51 21.77 -19.94
C GLU A 286 -13.28 20.96 -18.89
N PHE A 287 -13.43 21.54 -17.69
CA PHE A 287 -14.23 20.98 -16.60
C PHE A 287 -15.73 21.25 -16.83
N ASN A 288 -16.37 20.49 -17.72
CA ASN A 288 -17.79 20.62 -18.06
C ASN A 288 -18.54 19.27 -17.99
N MET A 289 -19.88 19.34 -17.86
CA MET A 289 -20.76 18.17 -17.71
C MET A 289 -20.68 17.19 -18.89
N ALA A 290 -20.50 17.70 -20.11
CA ALA A 290 -20.43 16.86 -21.32
C ALA A 290 -19.16 15.99 -21.33
N ASN A 291 -18.00 16.57 -21.01
CA ASN A 291 -16.74 15.85 -20.90
C ASN A 291 -16.80 14.80 -19.77
N LYS A 292 -17.35 15.17 -18.59
CA LYS A 292 -17.57 14.23 -17.49
C LYS A 292 -18.45 13.05 -17.89
N ALA A 293 -19.65 13.31 -18.43
CA ALA A 293 -20.60 12.26 -18.79
C ALA A 293 -20.03 11.29 -19.84
N ALA A 294 -19.35 11.81 -20.87
CA ALA A 294 -18.67 10.98 -21.86
C ALA A 294 -17.57 10.08 -21.23
N SER A 295 -16.85 10.61 -20.25
CA SER A 295 -15.77 9.90 -19.55
C SER A 295 -16.29 8.84 -18.59
N LEU A 296 -17.35 9.13 -17.84
CA LEU A 296 -17.97 8.18 -16.93
C LEU A 296 -18.62 7.02 -17.70
N GLN A 297 -19.30 7.31 -18.82
CA GLN A 297 -19.84 6.28 -19.71
C GLN A 297 -18.73 5.36 -20.23
N TYR A 298 -17.64 5.92 -20.76
CA TYR A 298 -16.54 5.11 -21.28
C TYR A 298 -15.84 4.27 -20.20
N ASN A 299 -15.61 4.83 -19.01
CA ASN A 299 -15.06 4.07 -17.88
C ASN A 299 -15.97 2.90 -17.50
N LYS A 300 -17.28 3.15 -17.34
CA LYS A 300 -18.27 2.12 -17.02
C LYS A 300 -18.24 0.97 -18.02
N ASP A 301 -18.17 1.29 -19.31
CA ASP A 301 -18.31 0.30 -20.37
C ASP A 301 -17.00 -0.45 -20.70
N ASN A 302 -15.82 0.06 -20.30
CA ASN A 302 -14.52 -0.44 -20.80
C ASN A 302 -13.42 -0.65 -19.74
N LEU A 303 -13.43 0.08 -18.62
CA LEU A 303 -12.28 0.16 -17.70
C LEU A 303 -12.62 -0.16 -16.23
N PHE A 304 -13.90 -0.10 -15.86
CA PHE A 304 -14.33 -0.20 -14.48
C PHE A 304 -14.27 -1.63 -13.91
N GLY A 305 -13.51 -1.80 -12.83
CA GLY A 305 -13.54 -3.00 -11.98
C GLY A 305 -14.49 -2.84 -10.78
N PRO A 306 -15.56 -3.65 -10.66
CA PRO A 306 -16.51 -3.56 -9.55
C PRO A 306 -15.85 -3.68 -8.17
N ASN A 307 -16.31 -2.86 -7.22
CA ASN A 307 -15.81 -2.77 -5.83
C ASN A 307 -14.31 -2.43 -5.68
N LYS A 308 -13.63 -1.96 -6.74
CA LYS A 308 -12.19 -1.65 -6.74
C LYS A 308 -11.80 -0.31 -7.34
N ALA A 309 -12.77 0.49 -7.79
CA ALA A 309 -12.50 1.74 -8.48
C ALA A 309 -12.91 2.96 -7.66
N ILE A 310 -12.01 3.95 -7.62
CA ILE A 310 -12.22 5.25 -6.99
C ILE A 310 -12.13 6.32 -8.08
N PHE A 311 -13.10 7.23 -8.11
CA PHE A 311 -13.18 8.33 -9.08
C PHE A 311 -13.00 9.64 -8.32
N ASN A 312 -11.88 10.33 -8.53
CA ASN A 312 -11.56 11.59 -7.85
C ASN A 312 -11.61 12.79 -8.81
N PHE A 313 -12.46 13.75 -8.45
CA PHE A 313 -12.65 15.02 -9.14
C PHE A 313 -12.16 16.17 -8.24
N SER A 314 -10.86 16.49 -8.33
CA SER A 314 -10.22 17.59 -7.58
C SER A 314 -10.56 18.99 -8.11
N HIS A 315 -11.77 19.15 -8.64
CA HIS A 315 -12.30 20.37 -9.21
C HIS A 315 -13.79 20.52 -8.89
N GLY A 316 -14.24 21.75 -8.64
CA GLY A 316 -15.63 22.05 -8.34
C GLY A 316 -15.96 23.50 -8.64
N LYS A 317 -17.25 23.83 -8.58
CA LYS A 317 -17.74 25.21 -8.63
C LYS A 317 -19.00 25.31 -7.80
N SER A 318 -19.11 26.36 -6.98
CA SER A 318 -20.36 26.69 -6.29
C SER A 318 -21.48 26.90 -7.33
N MET A 319 -22.59 26.18 -7.15
CA MET A 319 -23.80 26.30 -7.96
C MET A 319 -24.98 26.58 -7.04
N GLU A 320 -25.81 27.57 -7.38
CA GLU A 320 -27.10 27.77 -6.71
C GLU A 320 -28.02 26.58 -7.01
N TYR A 321 -28.21 25.73 -6.01
CA TYR A 321 -29.16 24.62 -6.07
C TYR A 321 -30.59 25.15 -5.85
N ASP A 322 -31.34 25.29 -6.94
CA ASP A 322 -32.78 25.54 -6.88
C ASP A 322 -33.54 24.21 -6.90
N PRO A 323 -34.12 23.74 -5.77
CA PRO A 323 -34.86 22.48 -5.71
C PRO A 323 -36.15 22.48 -6.56
N ASN A 324 -36.58 23.64 -7.09
CA ASN A 324 -37.75 23.76 -7.96
C ASN A 324 -37.39 23.71 -9.45
N LYS A 325 -36.10 23.87 -9.81
CA LYS A 325 -35.61 23.52 -11.14
C LYS A 325 -35.45 22.02 -11.23
N ILE A 326 -36.51 21.36 -11.69
CA ILE A 326 -36.43 19.95 -12.09
C ILE A 326 -35.48 19.86 -13.28
N ILE A 327 -34.28 19.31 -13.05
CA ILE A 327 -33.46 18.79 -14.13
C ILE A 327 -34.08 17.44 -14.50
N ASP A 328 -34.98 17.43 -15.48
CA ASP A 328 -35.70 16.22 -15.93
C ASP A 328 -34.74 15.10 -16.38
N TYR A 329 -33.49 15.45 -16.71
CA TYR A 329 -32.49 14.51 -17.17
C TYR A 329 -31.05 14.95 -16.83
N ASP A 330 -30.42 14.32 -15.84
CA ASP A 330 -29.00 14.50 -15.50
C ASP A 330 -28.23 13.19 -15.71
N ARG A 331 -27.56 13.09 -16.87
CA ARG A 331 -26.76 11.91 -17.22
C ARG A 331 -25.48 11.79 -16.40
N GLU A 332 -24.93 12.87 -15.85
CA GLU A 332 -23.78 12.79 -14.93
C GLU A 332 -24.22 12.08 -13.64
N TYR A 333 -25.34 12.51 -13.06
CA TYR A 333 -25.90 11.89 -11.86
C TYR A 333 -26.34 10.43 -12.06
N GLU A 334 -26.98 10.10 -13.19
CA GLU A 334 -27.34 8.71 -13.54
C GLU A 334 -26.10 7.79 -13.60
N LEU A 335 -25.01 8.25 -14.22
CA LEU A 335 -23.78 7.46 -14.36
C LEU A 335 -23.05 7.28 -13.03
N ILE A 336 -22.99 8.32 -12.20
CA ILE A 336 -22.43 8.23 -10.84
C ILE A 336 -23.21 7.20 -10.00
N ASN A 337 -24.55 7.25 -10.03
CA ASN A 337 -25.38 6.28 -9.32
C ASN A 337 -25.16 4.85 -9.83
N ALA A 338 -25.17 4.63 -11.15
CA ALA A 338 -24.97 3.30 -11.72
C ALA A 338 -23.59 2.71 -11.38
N LEU A 339 -22.54 3.52 -11.43
CA LEU A 339 -21.19 3.11 -11.01
C LEU A 339 -21.12 2.83 -9.50
N THR A 340 -21.77 3.65 -8.66
CA THR A 340 -21.81 3.46 -7.19
C THR A 340 -22.60 2.20 -6.80
N GLU A 341 -23.68 1.86 -7.52
CA GLU A 341 -24.41 0.60 -7.32
C GLU A 341 -23.58 -0.65 -7.66
N GLU A 342 -22.56 -0.51 -8.52
CA GLU A 342 -21.56 -1.55 -8.83
C GLU A 342 -20.28 -1.44 -7.95
N GLY A 343 -20.28 -0.58 -6.93
CA GLY A 343 -19.22 -0.46 -5.93
C GLY A 343 -18.11 0.56 -6.25
N ALA A 344 -18.33 1.49 -7.19
CA ALA A 344 -17.45 2.64 -7.36
C ALA A 344 -17.59 3.62 -6.18
N ILE A 345 -16.48 4.24 -5.78
CA ILE A 345 -16.47 5.31 -4.76
C ILE A 345 -16.06 6.63 -5.41
N PHE A 346 -16.82 7.69 -5.15
CA PHE A 346 -16.60 9.00 -5.76
C PHE A 346 -16.15 10.02 -4.71
N PHE A 347 -15.09 10.76 -5.03
CA PHE A 347 -14.61 11.91 -4.25
C PHE A 347 -14.62 13.16 -5.13
N ALA A 348 -15.01 14.28 -4.53
CA ALA A 348 -14.94 15.60 -5.14
C ALA A 348 -14.45 16.60 -4.08
N SER A 349 -13.65 17.57 -4.51
CA SER A 349 -13.21 18.66 -3.64
C SER A 349 -14.39 19.55 -3.25
N ALA A 350 -14.50 19.94 -1.97
CA ALA A 350 -15.60 20.79 -1.48
C ALA A 350 -15.62 22.18 -2.15
N GLY A 351 -14.48 22.69 -2.62
CA GLY A 351 -14.30 24.03 -3.18
C GLY A 351 -13.53 24.96 -2.22
N ASN A 352 -12.97 26.04 -2.77
CA ASN A 352 -11.99 26.90 -2.08
C ASN A 352 -12.55 28.34 -1.85
N ASP A 353 -13.77 28.48 -1.33
CA ASP A 353 -14.55 29.74 -1.26
C ASP A 353 -14.88 30.29 0.17
N SER A 354 -14.08 30.08 1.25
CA SER A 354 -14.42 30.53 2.65
C SER A 354 -13.28 31.19 3.49
N GLU A 355 -13.32 31.22 4.86
CA GLU A 355 -12.25 31.78 5.76
C GLU A 355 -11.97 31.01 7.14
N LEU A 356 -10.67 30.89 7.50
CA LEU A 356 -9.85 30.50 8.69
C LEU A 356 -9.34 29.06 9.05
N GLU A 357 -8.08 29.01 9.57
CA GLU A 357 -7.10 27.90 9.37
C GLU A 357 -7.25 26.60 10.19
N TYR A 358 -6.85 26.51 11.49
CA TYR A 358 -6.91 25.24 12.26
C TYR A 358 -8.31 24.98 12.83
N THR A 359 -9.21 24.73 11.89
CA THR A 359 -10.64 25.04 11.82
C THR A 359 -11.03 24.41 10.45
N VAL A 360 -12.17 24.72 9.84
CA VAL A 360 -12.26 24.49 8.39
C VAL A 360 -11.47 25.58 7.67
N ASP A 361 -10.25 25.26 7.18
CA ASP A 361 -9.30 26.18 6.50
C ASP A 361 -10.00 27.20 5.62
N ASP A 362 -9.43 28.41 5.53
CA ASP A 362 -9.92 29.50 4.68
C ASP A 362 -10.55 29.00 3.39
N GLY A 363 -9.76 28.42 2.48
CA GLY A 363 -10.35 27.99 1.22
C GLY A 363 -11.54 27.04 1.42
N SER A 364 -11.43 26.03 2.27
CA SER A 364 -12.38 24.92 2.30
C SER A 364 -13.84 25.31 2.56
N ASN A 365 -14.71 25.05 1.57
CA ASN A 365 -16.16 25.04 1.77
C ASN A 365 -16.57 24.11 2.92
N ARG A 366 -17.67 24.45 3.59
CA ARG A 366 -18.16 23.78 4.81
C ARG A 366 -19.68 23.67 4.85
N GLY A 367 -20.20 22.73 5.64
CA GLY A 367 -21.63 22.58 5.88
C GLY A 367 -22.20 21.23 5.41
N LYS A 368 -23.53 21.14 5.29
CA LYS A 368 -24.27 19.88 5.08
C LYS A 368 -24.02 19.14 3.76
N GLY A 369 -23.26 19.73 2.84
CA GLY A 369 -22.81 19.09 1.60
C GLY A 369 -21.42 18.45 1.70
N VAL A 370 -20.71 18.63 2.82
CA VAL A 370 -19.40 18.01 3.08
C VAL A 370 -19.62 16.72 3.88
N ASP A 371 -19.23 15.58 3.32
CA ASP A 371 -19.32 14.27 3.99
C ASP A 371 -18.18 14.08 5.03
N ILE A 372 -16.97 14.57 4.74
CA ILE A 372 -15.74 14.39 5.55
C ILE A 372 -14.71 15.48 5.26
N TYR A 373 -13.86 15.82 6.24
CA TYR A 373 -12.74 16.75 6.10
C TYR A 373 -11.38 16.04 6.20
N ALA A 374 -10.37 16.65 5.60
CA ALA A 374 -8.99 16.16 5.57
C ALA A 374 -8.02 17.35 5.46
N PRO A 375 -6.70 17.17 5.71
CA PRO A 375 -5.71 18.22 5.54
C PRO A 375 -5.87 19.02 4.23
N TYR A 376 -5.90 20.35 4.36
CA TYR A 376 -6.01 21.29 3.24
C TYR A 376 -4.65 21.63 2.61
N SER A 377 -3.58 21.53 3.41
CA SER A 377 -2.20 21.78 3.01
C SER A 377 -1.43 20.47 2.93
N VAL A 378 -0.77 20.21 1.81
CA VAL A 378 0.07 19.02 1.60
C VAL A 378 1.47 19.44 1.13
N SER A 379 2.49 18.64 1.45
CA SER A 379 3.86 18.79 0.92
C SER A 379 4.15 17.66 -0.06
N ILE A 380 4.47 17.98 -1.31
CA ILE A 380 4.66 16.98 -2.36
C ILE A 380 5.87 17.28 -3.26
N ASN A 381 6.30 16.24 -3.97
CA ASN A 381 7.31 16.32 -5.02
C ASN A 381 6.67 16.17 -6.41
N TYR A 382 7.06 17.01 -7.37
CA TYR A 382 6.55 16.93 -8.75
C TYR A 382 7.47 17.66 -9.75
N ASN A 383 7.31 17.37 -11.04
CA ASN A 383 7.89 18.21 -12.10
C ASN A 383 6.92 19.34 -12.47
N ASP A 384 7.40 20.58 -12.48
CA ASP A 384 6.60 21.73 -12.90
C ASP A 384 6.32 21.72 -14.43
N GLU A 385 5.62 22.76 -14.87
CA GLU A 385 5.19 22.98 -16.25
C GLU A 385 6.36 23.20 -17.23
N LYS A 386 7.53 23.56 -16.71
CA LYS A 386 8.80 23.71 -17.44
C LYS A 386 9.69 22.46 -17.35
N GLY A 387 9.28 21.45 -16.57
CA GLY A 387 10.07 20.25 -16.29
C GLY A 387 11.14 20.45 -15.23
N VAL A 388 11.03 21.49 -14.39
CA VAL A 388 11.87 21.68 -13.21
C VAL A 388 11.35 20.82 -12.07
N GLU A 389 12.23 20.05 -11.43
CA GLU A 389 11.89 19.26 -10.25
C GLU A 389 11.59 20.19 -9.07
N MET A 390 10.45 19.96 -8.42
CA MET A 390 9.93 20.74 -7.31
C MET A 390 9.80 19.84 -6.09
N SER A 391 10.81 19.84 -5.23
CA SER A 391 10.83 19.05 -3.99
C SER A 391 10.20 19.82 -2.81
N ASP A 392 9.57 19.07 -1.91
CA ASP A 392 8.91 19.51 -0.67
C ASP A 392 8.08 20.80 -0.82
N LYS A 393 7.22 20.83 -1.85
CA LYS A 393 6.34 21.98 -2.08
C LYS A 393 5.06 21.85 -1.29
N VAL A 394 4.95 22.73 -0.30
CA VAL A 394 3.70 23.01 0.40
C VAL A 394 2.72 23.69 -0.56
N ILE A 395 1.63 22.99 -0.86
CA ILE A 395 0.51 23.46 -1.69
C ILE A 395 -0.79 23.30 -0.90
N LYS A 396 -1.77 24.14 -1.22
CA LYS A 396 -3.00 24.34 -0.44
C LYS A 396 -4.24 24.23 -1.34
N GLY A 397 -5.28 23.53 -0.89
CA GLY A 397 -6.54 23.38 -1.63
C GLY A 397 -7.33 22.12 -1.26
N THR A 398 -8.66 22.20 -1.30
CA THR A 398 -9.53 21.00 -1.18
C THR A 398 -9.31 20.00 -2.32
N SER A 399 -8.70 20.45 -3.42
CA SER A 399 -8.14 19.63 -4.51
C SER A 399 -7.06 18.65 -4.06
N PHE A 400 -6.44 18.83 -2.87
CA PHE A 400 -5.48 17.90 -2.26
C PHE A 400 -6.09 17.12 -1.08
N SER A 401 -7.07 17.68 -0.38
CA SER A 401 -7.87 16.95 0.61
C SER A 401 -8.65 15.78 -0.01
N SER A 402 -9.29 16.01 -1.17
CA SER A 402 -10.03 14.96 -1.91
C SER A 402 -9.17 13.74 -2.31
N PRO A 403 -8.00 13.88 -2.97
CA PRO A 403 -7.16 12.74 -3.34
C PRO A 403 -6.49 12.10 -2.13
N LEU A 404 -6.23 12.83 -1.03
CA LEU A 404 -5.75 12.24 0.22
C LEU A 404 -6.77 11.25 0.81
N VAL A 405 -8.05 11.65 0.88
CA VAL A 405 -9.14 10.73 1.28
C VAL A 405 -9.28 9.57 0.29
N ALA A 406 -9.20 9.83 -1.02
CA ALA A 406 -9.23 8.77 -2.04
C ALA A 406 -8.09 7.74 -1.85
N GLY A 407 -6.88 8.19 -1.48
CA GLY A 407 -5.76 7.33 -1.15
C GLY A 407 -6.01 6.51 0.12
N ILE A 408 -6.44 7.14 1.21
CA ILE A 408 -6.78 6.44 2.46
C ILE A 408 -7.88 5.38 2.21
N VAL A 409 -8.87 5.70 1.40
CA VAL A 409 -9.93 4.75 1.03
C VAL A 409 -9.40 3.62 0.14
N ALA A 410 -8.42 3.88 -0.73
CA ALA A 410 -7.75 2.81 -1.47
C ALA A 410 -6.99 1.84 -0.55
N THR A 411 -6.32 2.32 0.51
CA THR A 411 -5.65 1.41 1.47
C THR A 411 -6.67 0.56 2.24
N ILE A 412 -7.81 1.14 2.63
CA ILE A 412 -8.93 0.40 3.26
C ILE A 412 -9.48 -0.67 2.31
N LEU A 413 -9.75 -0.35 1.04
CA LEU A 413 -10.23 -1.31 0.04
C LEU A 413 -9.22 -2.44 -0.21
N SER A 414 -7.92 -2.13 -0.32
CA SER A 414 -6.87 -3.13 -0.57
C SER A 414 -6.62 -4.05 0.62
N GLU A 415 -6.85 -3.57 1.85
CA GLU A 415 -6.76 -4.41 3.05
C GLU A 415 -8.00 -5.30 3.19
N ASN A 416 -9.19 -4.77 2.86
CA ASN A 416 -10.47 -5.41 3.08
C ASN A 416 -11.09 -6.04 1.81
N LYS A 417 -10.29 -6.74 0.99
CA LYS A 417 -10.69 -7.37 -0.29
C LYS A 417 -11.92 -8.32 -0.23
N ASN A 418 -12.38 -8.70 0.97
CA ASN A 418 -13.55 -9.55 1.21
C ASN A 418 -14.84 -8.77 1.49
N ILE A 419 -14.77 -7.44 1.66
CA ILE A 419 -15.90 -6.57 1.97
C ILE A 419 -16.29 -5.81 0.70
N ASN A 420 -17.52 -6.02 0.22
CA ASN A 420 -18.08 -5.21 -0.87
C ASN A 420 -18.50 -3.85 -0.31
N PHE A 421 -17.62 -2.86 -0.43
CA PHE A 421 -17.92 -1.48 -0.07
C PHE A 421 -18.75 -0.78 -1.16
N ASN A 422 -19.67 0.05 -0.69
CA ASN A 422 -20.38 1.06 -1.46
C ASN A 422 -20.31 2.39 -0.69
N LYS A 423 -20.96 3.46 -1.18
CA LYS A 423 -20.94 4.77 -0.50
C LYS A 423 -21.32 4.67 0.99
N GLU A 424 -22.44 4.03 1.31
CA GLU A 424 -22.94 3.99 2.69
C GLU A 424 -22.03 3.19 3.63
N ARG A 425 -21.51 2.04 3.17
CA ARG A 425 -20.58 1.22 3.96
C ARG A 425 -19.23 1.90 4.15
N MET A 426 -18.71 2.57 3.13
CA MET A 426 -17.45 3.31 3.26
C MET A 426 -17.61 4.49 4.21
N LEU A 427 -18.68 5.29 4.08
CA LEU A 427 -18.94 6.38 5.03
C LEU A 427 -19.14 5.88 6.46
N ALA A 428 -19.81 4.74 6.67
CA ALA A 428 -19.93 4.13 8.01
C ALA A 428 -18.55 3.74 8.58
N TYR A 429 -17.69 3.11 7.78
CA TYR A 429 -16.34 2.73 8.18
C TYR A 429 -15.45 3.96 8.48
N LEU A 430 -15.48 4.98 7.61
CA LEU A 430 -14.77 6.24 7.82
C LEU A 430 -15.28 7.02 9.04
N ASN A 431 -16.58 6.90 9.36
CA ASN A 431 -17.18 7.47 10.57
C ASN A 431 -16.78 6.69 11.83
N GLU A 432 -16.47 5.40 11.74
CA GLU A 432 -16.02 4.60 12.88
C GLU A 432 -14.57 4.93 13.27
N ILE A 433 -13.70 5.12 12.27
CA ILE A 433 -12.27 5.41 12.47
C ILE A 433 -11.94 6.91 12.48
N GLY A 434 -12.78 7.79 11.93
CA GLY A 434 -12.48 9.22 11.90
C GLY A 434 -12.68 9.91 13.25
N PHE A 435 -12.05 11.08 13.45
CA PHE A 435 -12.27 11.87 14.67
C PHE A 435 -13.50 12.76 14.54
N HIS A 436 -14.31 12.78 15.61
CA HIS A 436 -15.59 13.50 15.67
C HIS A 436 -15.45 14.82 16.41
N ASP A 437 -16.12 15.85 15.91
CA ASP A 437 -16.29 17.14 16.59
C ASP A 437 -14.98 17.88 16.95
N ILE A 438 -13.83 17.49 16.37
CA ILE A 438 -12.52 18.13 16.61
C ILE A 438 -12.23 19.36 15.74
N ILE A 439 -13.02 19.60 14.67
CA ILE A 439 -12.76 20.69 13.73
C ILE A 439 -13.58 21.91 14.13
N GLU A 440 -12.91 23.02 14.43
CA GLU A 440 -13.59 24.28 14.74
C GLU A 440 -14.24 24.91 13.50
N GLY A 441 -15.20 25.82 13.70
CA GLY A 441 -15.81 26.59 12.61
C GLY A 441 -16.71 25.81 11.65
N VAL A 442 -17.01 24.53 11.95
CA VAL A 442 -18.06 23.74 11.27
C VAL A 442 -19.45 24.24 11.68
N PRO A 443 -20.38 24.53 10.74
CA PRO A 443 -21.73 25.00 11.08
C PRO A 443 -22.56 23.97 11.86
N GLU A 444 -23.40 24.44 12.80
CA GLU A 444 -24.25 23.57 13.62
C GLU A 444 -25.14 22.63 12.77
N GLY A 445 -25.02 21.33 13.04
CA GLY A 445 -25.78 20.29 12.32
C GLY A 445 -25.27 20.00 10.91
N ALA A 446 -24.05 20.39 10.56
CA ALA A 446 -23.26 19.75 9.51
C ALA A 446 -22.41 18.60 10.09
N PRO A 447 -21.96 17.64 9.25
CA PRO A 447 -20.94 16.67 9.66
C PRO A 447 -19.67 17.35 10.16
N ASN A 448 -19.07 16.82 11.23
CA ASN A 448 -17.77 17.23 11.75
C ASN A 448 -16.91 15.97 11.96
N LEU A 449 -16.36 15.47 10.85
CA LEU A 449 -15.59 14.23 10.79
C LEU A 449 -14.25 14.51 10.11
N PHE A 450 -13.15 14.27 10.82
CA PHE A 450 -11.80 14.33 10.27
C PHE A 450 -11.32 12.92 9.89
N ILE A 451 -10.74 12.78 8.70
CA ILE A 451 -10.24 11.49 8.20
C ILE A 451 -9.09 10.92 9.05
N ASN A 452 -9.14 9.62 9.31
CA ASN A 452 -8.01 8.82 9.78
C ASN A 452 -8.01 7.49 8.98
N ASN A 453 -6.87 6.81 8.90
CA ASN A 453 -6.74 5.51 8.22
C ASN A 453 -7.04 4.29 9.12
N GLY A 454 -7.29 4.51 10.41
CA GLY A 454 -7.55 3.50 11.44
C GLY A 454 -6.42 3.35 12.45
N ASN A 455 -5.27 4.01 12.28
CA ASN A 455 -4.23 4.05 13.31
C ASN A 455 -4.43 5.23 14.27
N HIS A 456 -4.71 4.92 15.52
CA HIS A 456 -4.87 5.91 16.60
C HIS A 456 -3.78 5.84 17.65
N MET A 457 -2.61 5.32 17.26
CA MET A 457 -1.44 5.29 18.13
C MET A 457 -1.03 6.70 18.58
N VAL A 458 -0.68 6.87 19.86
CA VAL A 458 -0.02 8.06 20.42
C VAL A 458 1.05 7.64 21.42
N TYR A 459 1.89 8.57 21.88
CA TYR A 459 2.81 8.34 23.00
C TYR A 459 2.36 9.10 24.25
N ASP A 460 2.45 8.45 25.41
CA ASP A 460 2.32 9.13 26.70
C ASP A 460 3.59 9.95 27.05
N GLU A 461 3.51 10.75 28.11
CA GLU A 461 4.63 11.58 28.62
C GLU A 461 5.94 10.80 28.88
N ASN A 462 5.84 9.48 29.13
CA ASN A 462 6.99 8.61 29.40
C ASN A 462 7.51 7.93 28.12
N GLY A 463 6.92 8.23 26.96
CA GLY A 463 7.27 7.64 25.67
C GLY A 463 6.70 6.23 25.46
N ASN A 464 5.76 5.76 26.27
CA ASN A 464 5.08 4.48 26.00
C ASN A 464 4.02 4.67 24.94
N VAL A 465 3.85 3.65 24.10
CA VAL A 465 2.79 3.59 23.10
C VAL A 465 1.42 3.43 23.78
N LYS A 466 0.42 4.19 23.31
CA LYS A 466 -0.98 4.17 23.71
C LYS A 466 -1.88 4.18 22.48
N TRP A 467 -3.15 3.87 22.69
CA TRP A 467 -4.21 4.01 21.70
C TRP A 467 -5.15 5.13 22.16
N ASP A 468 -5.36 6.14 21.32
CA ASP A 468 -6.44 7.11 21.48
C ASP A 468 -7.72 6.49 20.91
N TYR A 469 -8.82 6.48 21.66
CA TYR A 469 -10.09 5.99 21.13
C TYR A 469 -10.79 7.15 20.40
N PRO A 470 -10.99 7.08 19.07
CA PRO A 470 -11.56 8.20 18.29
C PRO A 470 -13.01 8.50 18.66
N VAL A 471 -13.69 7.51 19.26
CA VAL A 471 -14.93 7.70 20.02
C VAL A 471 -14.54 7.84 21.48
N ASP A 472 -14.80 9.01 22.05
CA ASP A 472 -14.52 9.36 23.45
C ASP A 472 -15.01 8.26 24.42
N ASP A 473 -14.12 7.80 25.30
CA ASP A 473 -14.47 6.85 26.35
C ASP A 473 -15.55 7.39 27.30
N GLN A 474 -15.76 8.71 27.41
CA GLN A 474 -16.93 9.25 28.12
C GLN A 474 -18.24 9.10 27.33
N GLN A 475 -18.20 8.89 26.01
CA GLN A 475 -19.36 8.39 25.26
C GLN A 475 -19.49 6.87 25.41
N ILE A 476 -18.39 6.11 25.44
CA ILE A 476 -18.44 4.64 25.59
C ILE A 476 -18.86 4.22 27.00
N GLU A 477 -18.28 4.75 28.08
CA GLU A 477 -18.73 4.48 29.46
C GLU A 477 -20.20 4.86 29.66
N LYS A 478 -20.66 5.93 29.02
CA LYS A 478 -22.07 6.38 29.04
C LYS A 478 -23.00 5.57 28.12
N ILE A 479 -22.44 4.68 27.30
CA ILE A 479 -23.14 3.68 26.48
C ILE A 479 -23.06 2.27 27.10
N VAL A 480 -22.04 2.00 27.92
CA VAL A 480 -21.69 0.66 28.44
C VAL A 480 -22.04 0.46 29.92
N ASN A 481 -21.94 1.50 30.77
CA ASN A 481 -22.18 1.38 32.21
C ASN A 481 -23.59 1.74 32.68
N ASP A 482 -24.44 2.29 31.82
CA ASP A 482 -25.84 2.56 32.16
C ASP A 482 -26.78 1.44 31.71
N ASN A 483 -27.59 0.93 32.64
CA ASN A 483 -28.77 0.10 32.35
C ASN A 483 -29.93 0.96 31.76
N GLU A 484 -29.64 2.07 31.12
CA GLU A 484 -30.62 2.93 30.46
C GLU A 484 -31.02 2.33 29.10
N PRO A 485 -32.32 2.38 28.73
CA PRO A 485 -32.78 1.89 27.44
C PRO A 485 -32.27 2.77 26.29
N TYR A 486 -32.10 2.18 25.10
CA TYR A 486 -31.74 2.86 23.85
C TYR A 486 -32.42 4.23 23.69
N VAL A 487 -31.61 5.29 23.64
CA VAL A 487 -32.11 6.67 23.53
C VAL A 487 -32.33 7.12 22.09
N TRP A 488 -33.46 7.77 21.85
CA TRP A 488 -33.81 8.31 20.53
C TRP A 488 -33.06 9.62 20.23
N ARG A 489 -31.98 9.55 19.45
CA ARG A 489 -31.28 10.73 18.92
C ARG A 489 -32.05 11.35 17.73
N LYS A 490 -31.95 12.68 17.56
CA LYS A 490 -32.46 13.37 16.37
C LYS A 490 -31.47 13.12 15.23
N TRP A 491 -31.94 12.61 14.10
CA TRP A 491 -31.06 12.30 12.96
C TRP A 491 -30.43 13.59 12.40
N ASN A 492 -29.11 13.57 12.26
CA ASN A 492 -28.27 14.68 11.77
C ASN A 492 -27.72 14.43 10.36
N GLY A 493 -28.03 13.28 9.74
CA GLY A 493 -27.48 12.83 8.46
C GLY A 493 -26.56 11.60 8.59
N LEU A 494 -25.96 11.39 9.76
CA LEU A 494 -25.06 10.27 10.07
C LEU A 494 -25.72 9.27 11.04
N PHE A 495 -25.10 8.10 11.23
CA PHE A 495 -25.58 7.04 12.11
C PHE A 495 -24.48 6.57 13.07
N PRO A 496 -24.76 6.40 14.37
CA PRO A 496 -23.86 5.71 15.29
C PRO A 496 -23.63 4.25 14.87
N SER A 497 -22.45 3.70 15.12
CA SER A 497 -22.12 2.28 14.86
C SER A 497 -23.04 1.30 15.61
N ASN A 498 -23.56 1.68 16.78
CA ASN A 498 -24.50 0.90 17.58
C ASN A 498 -25.99 1.10 17.23
N VAL A 499 -26.31 1.69 16.07
CA VAL A 499 -27.70 1.87 15.64
C VAL A 499 -28.41 0.52 15.44
N ILE A 500 -29.61 0.37 16.01
CA ILE A 500 -30.40 -0.84 15.80
C ILE A 500 -30.85 -0.88 14.33
N SER A 501 -30.38 -1.91 13.63
CA SER A 501 -30.69 -2.16 12.23
C SER A 501 -31.25 -3.57 12.02
N THR A 502 -31.88 -3.78 10.88
CA THR A 502 -32.31 -5.10 10.40
C THR A 502 -32.19 -5.15 8.88
N ILE A 503 -32.33 -6.34 8.28
CA ILE A 503 -32.33 -6.52 6.82
C ILE A 503 -33.68 -7.10 6.41
N ASN A 504 -34.33 -6.49 5.41
CA ASN A 504 -35.64 -6.96 4.93
C ASN A 504 -35.50 -8.12 3.91
N SER A 505 -36.63 -8.68 3.47
CA SER A 505 -36.69 -9.75 2.45
C SER A 505 -36.01 -9.42 1.13
N ASP A 506 -35.87 -8.13 0.83
CA ASP A 506 -35.34 -7.61 -0.43
C ASP A 506 -33.85 -7.22 -0.30
N GLY A 507 -33.21 -7.59 0.83
CA GLY A 507 -31.80 -7.34 1.11
C GLY A 507 -31.47 -5.91 1.55
N LYS A 508 -32.47 -5.06 1.81
CA LYS A 508 -32.25 -3.68 2.26
C LYS A 508 -31.98 -3.60 3.76
N THR A 509 -30.93 -2.87 4.14
CA THR A 509 -30.74 -2.42 5.52
C THR A 509 -31.80 -1.39 5.90
N LEU A 510 -32.54 -1.67 6.97
CA LEU A 510 -33.52 -0.77 7.57
C LEU A 510 -33.05 -0.39 8.98
N LEU A 511 -33.21 0.88 9.36
CA LEU A 511 -32.87 1.35 10.70
C LEU A 511 -34.11 1.54 11.56
N VAL A 512 -34.01 1.26 12.86
CA VAL A 512 -35.07 1.58 13.81
C VAL A 512 -35.11 3.09 14.03
N GLY A 513 -36.17 3.73 13.57
CA GLY A 513 -36.40 5.18 13.63
C GLY A 513 -37.72 5.53 14.29
N ARG A 514 -37.91 6.84 14.55
CA ARG A 514 -39.22 7.39 14.88
C ARG A 514 -39.51 8.63 14.04
N ILE A 515 -40.73 8.72 13.53
CA ILE A 515 -41.21 9.86 12.74
C ILE A 515 -42.41 10.52 13.41
N ALA A 516 -42.56 11.83 13.23
CA ALA A 516 -43.81 12.52 13.52
C ALA A 516 -44.78 12.24 12.37
N TYR A 517 -45.92 11.59 12.66
CA TYR A 517 -46.93 11.27 11.66
C TYR A 517 -48.32 11.44 12.27
N LYS A 518 -49.14 12.31 11.67
CA LYS A 518 -50.36 12.86 12.30
C LYS A 518 -50.02 13.47 13.66
N ASN A 519 -50.97 13.54 14.59
CA ASN A 519 -50.77 14.13 15.93
C ASN A 519 -50.02 13.17 16.89
N GLY A 520 -49.00 12.47 16.42
CA GLY A 520 -48.30 11.44 17.17
C GLY A 520 -46.87 11.17 16.67
N ILE A 521 -46.09 10.52 17.52
CA ILE A 521 -44.75 10.02 17.21
C ILE A 521 -44.86 8.51 17.06
N HIS A 522 -44.45 7.98 15.92
CA HIS A 522 -44.53 6.56 15.58
C HIS A 522 -43.11 6.00 15.40
N CYS A 523 -42.80 4.91 16.10
CA CYS A 523 -41.60 4.11 15.85
C CYS A 523 -41.82 3.14 14.69
N GLY A 524 -40.75 2.84 13.95
CA GLY A 524 -40.80 1.91 12.82
C GLY A 524 -39.42 1.70 12.21
N TYR A 525 -39.41 1.10 11.03
CA TYR A 525 -38.21 0.91 10.23
C TYR A 525 -38.15 1.97 9.14
N VAL A 526 -37.01 2.66 9.01
CA VAL A 526 -36.78 3.68 7.98
C VAL A 526 -35.90 3.06 6.89
N ASP A 527 -36.37 3.11 5.65
CA ASP A 527 -35.55 2.79 4.47
C ASP A 527 -34.62 3.99 4.20
N LEU A 528 -33.30 3.75 4.29
CA LEU A 528 -32.26 4.77 4.12
C LEU A 528 -32.30 5.51 2.78
N LYS A 529 -32.68 4.82 1.70
CA LYS A 529 -32.70 5.36 0.34
C LYS A 529 -33.97 6.18 0.10
N SER A 530 -35.10 5.79 0.70
CA SER A 530 -36.39 6.48 0.50
C SER A 530 -36.79 7.48 1.59
N LYS A 531 -36.16 7.41 2.78
CA LYS A 531 -36.46 8.21 3.99
C LYS A 531 -37.94 8.12 4.43
N LYS A 532 -38.56 6.96 4.22
CA LYS A 532 -39.95 6.62 4.55
C LYS A 532 -40.02 5.42 5.48
#